data_AF-A0A3L7XW53-F1
#
_entry.id   AF-A0A3L7XW53-F1
#
_cell.length_a   1.000
_cell.length_b   1.000
_cell.length_c   1.000
_cell.angle_alpha   90.00
_cell.angle_beta   90.00
_cell.angle_gamma   90.00
#
_symmetry.space_group_name_H-M   'P 1'
#
loop_
_entity.id
_entity.type
_entity.pdbx_description
1 polymer ?
#
loop_
_entity_poly.entity_id
_entity_poly.type
_entity_poly.pdbx_seq_one_letter_code
_entity_poly.pdbx_strand_id
1 'polypeptide(L)'
;AYLAFNPGGRAEEALFEMLVDAGADDVQYTPEFVEVYGAVERFKALTEALAAAGIAPDEAQVRMEPTNPLSLTPSETAQVMRTVEQLEDLDDVQEVYTNLQITDEAMAALEAA
;
A
#
# COMPACT_ATOMS: atom_id res chain seq x y z
N ALA A 1 -8.79 -2.27 -2.19
CA ALA A 1 -8.85 -0.81 -2.20
C ALA A 1 -7.77 -0.30 -1.27
N TYR A 2 -6.96 0.63 -1.74
CA TYR A 2 -5.90 1.26 -0.95
C TYR A 2 -6.02 2.78 -1.08
N LEU A 3 -6.00 3.47 0.05
CA LEU A 3 -5.94 4.93 0.12
C LEU A 3 -4.85 5.33 1.12
N ALA A 4 -4.05 6.34 0.77
CA ALA A 4 -3.09 6.95 1.66
C ALA A 4 -3.29 8.47 1.69
N PHE A 5 -3.25 9.06 2.88
CA PHE A 5 -3.39 10.50 3.04
C PHE A 5 -2.64 11.03 4.27
N ASN A 6 -2.18 12.27 4.21
CA ASN A 6 -1.63 12.94 5.39
C ASN A 6 -2.74 13.23 6.44
N PRO A 7 -2.56 12.85 7.72
CA PRO A 7 -3.58 13.06 8.75
C PRO A 7 -3.86 14.53 9.07
N GLY A 8 -2.96 15.45 8.71
CA GLY A 8 -3.15 16.90 8.86
C GLY A 8 -3.37 17.35 10.31
N GLY A 9 -2.85 16.59 11.28
CA GLY A 9 -3.04 16.85 12.72
C GLY A 9 -4.44 16.52 13.25
N ARG A 10 -5.27 15.81 12.48
CA ARG A 10 -6.57 15.30 12.94
C ARG A 10 -6.36 14.15 13.93
N ALA A 11 -7.31 13.97 14.85
CA ALA A 11 -7.24 12.92 15.85
C ALA A 11 -7.39 11.53 15.21
N GLU A 12 -6.48 10.61 15.53
CA GLU A 12 -6.47 9.24 15.00
C GLU A 12 -7.79 8.50 15.27
N GLU A 13 -8.34 8.62 16.49
CA GLU A 13 -9.62 7.99 16.85
C GLU A 13 -10.76 8.40 15.89
N ALA A 14 -10.87 9.70 15.59
CA ALA A 14 -11.92 10.21 14.72
C ALA A 14 -11.72 9.80 13.26
N LEU A 15 -10.47 9.67 12.81
CA LEU A 15 -10.15 9.13 11.48
C LEU A 15 -10.51 7.65 11.42
N PHE A 16 -10.13 6.87 12.43
CA PHE A 16 -10.41 5.45 12.50
C PHE A 16 -11.91 5.16 12.45
N GLU A 17 -12.71 5.80 13.31
CA GLU A 17 -14.17 5.63 13.32
C GLU A 17 -14.79 5.92 11.94
N MET A 18 -14.43 7.07 11.34
CA MET A 18 -14.93 7.48 10.02
C MET A 18 -14.58 6.48 8.92
N LEU A 19 -13.34 5.96 8.92
CA LEU A 19 -12.87 5.02 7.91
C LEU A 19 -13.52 3.64 8.05
N VAL A 20 -13.68 3.14 9.27
CA VAL A 20 -14.37 1.88 9.55
C VAL A 20 -15.84 1.96 9.16
N ASP A 21 -16.52 3.07 9.49
CA ASP A 21 -17.91 3.30 9.07
C ASP A 21 -18.07 3.35 7.55
N ALA A 22 -17.04 3.84 6.84
CA ALA A 22 -16.98 3.85 5.38
C ALA A 22 -16.61 2.49 4.77
N GLY A 23 -16.23 1.50 5.59
CA GLY A 23 -15.94 0.13 5.18
C GLY A 23 -14.45 -0.19 4.99
N ALA A 24 -13.57 0.45 5.77
CA ALA A 24 -12.17 0.04 5.88
C ALA A 24 -12.06 -1.31 6.62
N ASP A 25 -11.23 -2.20 6.09
CA ASP A 25 -10.89 -3.48 6.71
C ASP A 25 -9.64 -3.35 7.61
N ASP A 26 -8.71 -2.46 7.26
CA ASP A 26 -7.52 -2.15 8.05
C ASP A 26 -7.12 -0.66 7.89
N VAL A 27 -6.60 -0.07 8.97
CA VAL A 27 -6.14 1.32 9.02
C VAL A 27 -4.80 1.35 9.74
N GLN A 28 -3.75 1.73 9.02
CA GLN A 28 -2.38 1.77 9.52
C GLN A 28 -1.89 3.22 9.61
N TYR A 29 -1.23 3.53 10.71
CA TYR A 29 -0.67 4.85 10.97
C TYR A 29 0.84 4.78 10.81
N THR A 30 1.35 5.49 9.81
CA THR A 30 2.79 5.72 9.62
C THR A 30 3.12 7.13 10.11
N PRO A 31 4.42 7.48 10.27
CA PRO A 31 4.81 8.83 10.68
C PRO A 31 4.31 9.94 9.74
N GLU A 32 4.09 9.63 8.47
CA GLU A 32 3.76 10.60 7.42
C GLU A 32 2.32 10.46 6.89
N PHE A 33 1.76 9.24 6.92
CA PHE A 33 0.50 8.90 6.27
C PHE A 33 -0.41 8.05 7.17
N VAL A 34 -1.71 8.16 6.90
CA VAL A 34 -2.70 7.15 7.28
C VAL A 34 -2.99 6.32 6.03
N GLU A 35 -2.74 5.02 6.14
CA GLU A 35 -3.00 4.05 5.09
C GLU A 35 -4.27 3.27 5.40
N VAL A 36 -5.13 3.12 4.39
CA VAL A 36 -6.44 2.52 4.53
C VAL A 36 -6.60 1.42 3.50
N TYR A 37 -6.96 0.24 3.99
CA TYR A 37 -7.17 -0.94 3.21
C TYR A 37 -8.63 -1.36 3.32
N GLY A 38 -9.20 -1.84 2.21
CA GLY A 38 -10.56 -2.36 2.21
C GLY A 38 -10.88 -3.17 0.96
N ALA A 39 -12.02 -3.85 0.99
CA ALA A 39 -12.58 -4.52 -0.19
C ALA A 39 -12.72 -3.54 -1.38
N VAL A 40 -12.58 -4.07 -2.60
CA VAL A 40 -12.59 -3.25 -3.83
C VAL A 40 -13.90 -2.46 -3.98
N GLU A 41 -15.00 -3.05 -3.58
CA GLU A 41 -16.35 -2.46 -3.61
C GLU A 41 -16.48 -1.24 -2.69
N ARG A 42 -15.60 -1.11 -1.68
CA ARG A 42 -15.58 -0.01 -0.71
C ARG A 42 -14.76 1.18 -1.18
N PHE A 43 -13.99 1.04 -2.27
CA PHE A 43 -13.12 2.10 -2.78
C PHE A 43 -13.82 3.46 -2.93
N LYS A 44 -15.02 3.45 -3.53
CA LYS A 44 -15.83 4.66 -3.71
C LYS A 44 -16.27 5.26 -2.36
N ALA A 45 -16.79 4.44 -1.46
CA ALA A 45 -17.30 4.90 -0.16
C ALA A 45 -16.18 5.50 0.70
N LEU A 46 -15.00 4.88 0.71
CA LEU A 46 -13.81 5.39 1.39
C LEU A 46 -13.35 6.72 0.81
N THR A 47 -13.31 6.85 -0.51
CA THR A 47 -12.94 8.11 -1.19
C THR A 47 -13.94 9.22 -0.87
N GLU A 48 -15.23 8.92 -0.87
CA GLU A 48 -16.30 9.89 -0.53
C GLU A 48 -16.24 10.32 0.94
N ALA A 49 -15.91 9.41 1.85
CA ALA A 49 -15.73 9.72 3.28
C ALA A 49 -14.57 10.69 3.51
N LEU A 50 -13.42 10.45 2.87
CA LEU A 50 -12.29 11.39 2.91
C LEU A 50 -12.67 12.75 2.33
N ALA A 51 -13.33 12.78 1.18
CA ALA A 51 -13.78 14.02 0.56
C ALA A 51 -14.75 14.80 1.46
N ALA A 52 -15.69 14.13 2.13
CA ALA A 52 -16.62 14.73 3.08
C ALA A 52 -15.90 15.30 4.32
N ALA A 53 -14.80 14.69 4.74
CA ALA A 53 -13.92 15.18 5.80
C ALA A 53 -13.00 16.32 5.35
N GLY A 54 -13.01 16.68 4.06
CA GLY A 54 -12.11 17.67 3.46
C GLY A 54 -10.67 17.17 3.36
N ILE A 55 -10.49 15.86 3.15
CA ILE A 55 -9.20 15.20 2.99
C ILE A 55 -9.08 14.78 1.52
N ALA A 56 -8.05 15.25 0.84
CA ALA A 56 -7.67 14.73 -0.47
C ALA A 56 -6.65 13.62 -0.26
N PRO A 57 -6.91 12.39 -0.74
CA PRO A 57 -5.92 11.33 -0.66
C PRO A 57 -4.71 11.66 -1.55
N ASP A 58 -3.52 11.40 -1.01
CA ASP A 58 -2.26 11.45 -1.75
C ASP A 58 -2.20 10.28 -2.74
N GLU A 59 -2.74 9.12 -2.33
CA GLU A 59 -2.88 7.94 -3.17
C GLU A 59 -4.27 7.32 -3.00
N ALA A 60 -4.92 6.93 -4.10
CA ALA A 60 -6.18 6.21 -4.07
C ALA A 60 -6.26 5.27 -5.26
N GLN A 61 -6.12 3.96 -5.02
CA GLN A 61 -6.15 2.97 -6.09
C GLN A 61 -6.77 1.62 -5.67
N VAL A 62 -7.11 0.82 -6.67
CA VAL A 62 -7.47 -0.59 -6.49
C VAL A 62 -6.24 -1.41 -6.83
N ARG A 63 -5.57 -1.91 -5.80
CA ARG A 63 -4.36 -2.71 -5.92
C ARG A 63 -4.53 -4.12 -5.35
N MET A 64 -3.66 -5.04 -5.75
CA MET A 64 -3.60 -6.39 -5.20
C MET A 64 -2.74 -6.39 -3.93
N GLU A 65 -3.32 -6.84 -2.81
CA GLU A 65 -2.61 -6.97 -1.53
C GLU A 65 -2.33 -8.45 -1.24
N PRO A 66 -1.08 -8.86 -0.97
CA PRO A 66 -0.74 -10.26 -0.70
C PRO A 66 -1.29 -10.72 0.65
N THR A 67 -2.08 -11.80 0.65
CA THR A 67 -2.60 -12.43 1.88
C THR A 67 -1.60 -13.37 2.57
N ASN A 68 -0.58 -13.82 1.84
CA ASN A 68 0.48 -14.68 2.37
C ASN A 68 1.84 -14.21 1.82
N PRO A 69 2.53 -13.32 2.54
CA PRO A 69 3.87 -12.88 2.18
C PRO A 69 4.89 -14.02 2.20
N LEU A 70 5.87 -13.98 1.30
CA LEU A 70 6.94 -14.95 1.15
C LEU A 70 8.29 -14.29 1.38
N SER A 71 9.02 -14.71 2.40
CA SER A 71 10.43 -14.32 2.57
C SER A 71 11.34 -15.25 1.79
N LEU A 72 12.33 -14.69 1.09
CA LEU A 72 13.38 -15.43 0.39
C LEU A 72 14.76 -15.07 0.94
N THR A 73 15.78 -15.85 0.58
CA THR A 73 17.16 -15.46 0.87
C THR A 73 17.54 -14.19 0.11
N PRO A 74 18.52 -13.38 0.56
CA PRO A 74 18.90 -12.14 -0.13
C PRO A 74 19.23 -12.34 -1.62
N SER A 75 19.89 -13.45 -1.98
CA SER A 75 20.23 -13.71 -3.39
C SER A 75 19.00 -14.01 -4.26
N GLU A 76 18.02 -14.71 -3.70
CA GLU A 76 16.77 -15.05 -4.37
C GLU A 76 15.87 -13.82 -4.47
N THR A 77 15.76 -13.03 -3.39
CA THR A 77 15.09 -11.72 -3.40
C THR A 77 15.67 -10.84 -4.50
N ALA A 78 17.00 -10.73 -4.60
CA ALA A 78 17.63 -9.93 -5.64
C ALA A 78 17.36 -10.45 -7.06
N GLN A 79 17.25 -11.77 -7.24
CA GLN A 79 16.87 -12.34 -8.52
C GLN A 79 15.44 -12.01 -8.91
N VAL A 80 14.50 -12.08 -7.95
CA VAL A 80 13.11 -11.73 -8.18
C VAL A 80 12.99 -10.23 -8.47
N MET A 81 13.66 -9.37 -7.71
CA MET A 81 13.62 -7.91 -7.92
C MET A 81 14.12 -7.52 -9.31
N ARG A 82 15.24 -8.09 -9.78
CA ARG A 82 15.70 -7.88 -11.17
C ARG A 82 14.69 -8.34 -12.22
N THR A 83 13.89 -9.35 -11.91
CA THR A 83 12.82 -9.82 -12.81
C THR A 83 11.64 -8.86 -12.80
N VAL A 84 11.27 -8.33 -11.63
CA VAL A 84 10.24 -7.30 -11.47
C VAL A 84 10.62 -6.06 -12.27
N GLU A 85 11.84 -5.55 -12.11
CA GLU A 85 12.36 -4.39 -12.86
C GLU A 85 12.25 -4.60 -14.37
N GLN A 86 12.67 -5.77 -14.87
CA GLN A 86 12.56 -6.09 -16.30
C GLN A 86 11.11 -6.15 -16.81
N LEU A 87 10.15 -6.52 -15.96
CA LEU A 87 8.74 -6.51 -16.31
C LEU A 87 8.19 -5.08 -16.31
N GLU A 88 8.58 -4.25 -15.35
CA GLU A 88 8.18 -2.84 -15.25
C GLU A 88 8.74 -1.99 -16.42
N ASP A 89 9.88 -2.37 -16.99
CA ASP A 89 10.48 -1.73 -18.17
C ASP A 89 9.69 -1.98 -19.49
N LEU A 90 8.71 -2.90 -19.49
CA LEU A 90 7.92 -3.19 -20.68
C LEU A 90 6.77 -2.18 -20.84
N ASP A 91 6.70 -1.54 -22.01
CA ASP A 91 5.66 -0.53 -22.32
C ASP A 91 4.22 -1.01 -22.09
N ASP A 92 3.96 -2.31 -22.26
CA ASP A 92 2.63 -2.92 -22.12
C ASP A 92 2.28 -3.32 -20.67
N VAL A 93 3.25 -3.31 -19.76
CA VAL A 93 3.05 -3.67 -18.35
C VAL A 93 2.62 -2.43 -17.58
N GLN A 94 1.47 -2.52 -16.91
CA GLN A 94 0.93 -1.41 -16.13
C GLN A 94 1.33 -1.49 -14.66
N GLU A 95 1.28 -2.69 -14.07
CA GLU A 95 1.56 -2.92 -12.65
C GLU A 95 2.14 -4.32 -12.46
N VAL A 96 3.12 -4.45 -11.57
CA VAL A 96 3.69 -5.74 -11.17
C VAL A 96 3.44 -5.94 -9.68
N TYR A 97 2.78 -7.06 -9.34
CA TYR A 97 2.48 -7.42 -7.96
C TYR A 97 3.26 -8.66 -7.56
N THR A 98 3.87 -8.61 -6.38
CA THR A 98 4.52 -9.77 -5.78
C THR A 98 4.03 -9.94 -4.35
N ASN A 99 4.04 -11.17 -3.85
CA ASN A 99 3.91 -11.43 -2.43
C ASN A 99 5.28 -11.53 -1.74
N LEU A 100 6.36 -11.08 -2.40
CA LEU A 100 7.71 -11.13 -1.85
C LEU A 100 7.81 -10.15 -0.67
N GLN A 101 8.10 -10.68 0.50
CA GLN A 101 8.42 -9.86 1.66
C GLN A 101 9.89 -9.46 1.59
N ILE A 102 10.14 -8.18 1.32
CA ILE A 102 11.50 -7.64 1.31
C ILE A 102 11.87 -7.28 2.75
N THR A 103 12.84 -7.99 3.31
CA THR A 103 13.37 -7.73 4.65
C THR A 103 14.46 -6.65 4.59
N ASP A 104 14.71 -5.96 5.71
CA ASP A 104 15.79 -4.96 5.80
C ASP A 104 17.16 -5.54 5.39
N GLU A 105 17.41 -6.81 5.74
CA GLU A 105 18.63 -7.53 5.34
C GLU A 105 18.73 -7.71 3.82
N ALA A 106 17.61 -8.03 3.17
CA ALA A 106 17.57 -8.20 1.72
C ALA A 106 17.68 -6.85 0.99
N MET A 107 17.10 -5.77 1.54
CA MET A 107 17.29 -4.40 1.04
C MET A 107 18.77 -3.99 1.11
N ALA A 108 19.41 -4.17 2.25
CA ALA A 108 20.83 -3.83 2.42
C ALA A 108 21.74 -4.60 1.47
N ALA A 109 21.42 -5.87 1.17
CA ALA A 109 22.18 -6.68 0.23
C ALA A 109 21.97 -6.25 -1.23
N LEU A 110 20.78 -5.76 -1.59
CA LEU A 110 20.46 -5.21 -2.90
C LEU A 110 21.19 -3.89 -3.18
N GLU A 111 21.25 -2.98 -2.20
CA GLU A 111 21.94 -1.69 -2.34
C GLU A 111 23.47 -1.82 -2.45
N ALA A 112 24.03 -2.91 -1.92
CA ALA A 112 25.46 -3.19 -1.95
C ALA A 112 25.93 -3.88 -3.26
N ALA A 113 25.00 -4.35 -4.09
CA ALA A 113 25.25 -5.11 -5.32
C ALA A 113 25.25 -4.20 -6.56
#